data_AF-A0A966E0S5-F1
#
_entry.id   AF-A0A966E0S5-F1
#
_cell.length_a   1.000
_cell.length_b   1.000
_cell.length_c   1.000
_cell.angle_alpha   90.00
_cell.angle_beta   90.00
_cell.angle_gamma   90.00
#
_symmetry.space_group_name_H-M   'P 1'
#
loop_
_entity.id
_entity.type
_entity.pdbx_description
1 polymer ?
#
loop_
_entity_poly.entity_id
_entity_poly.type
_entity_poly.pdbx_seq_one_letter_code
_entity_poly.pdbx_strand_id
1 'polypeptide(L)'
;MDSRKNKNCQKQKERNYLQGKQCGRREFLKGAAKAAALGGAAMLPGCGGSLFGSREEFGLRWQEFFKKNYRLMSQEEKDETVQRLERLAKMNTGADIQMSSKGPIDGVLFGYAFNVTRCEGFMECVAACVKENNLDRKSNTQYIRIFEMEHGEMSPDVGDGKYFHEVPVEDHFYMGVQCFHCQNAPCIKACPTKATW
;
A
#
# COMPACT_ATOMS: atom_id res chain seq x y z
N MET A 1 4.36 -30.82 63.39
CA MET A 1 3.03 -31.06 62.77
C MET A 1 2.16 -29.86 63.14
N ASP A 2 1.60 -29.11 62.21
CA ASP A 2 0.50 -29.65 61.41
C ASP A 2 0.65 -29.39 59.90
N SER A 3 1.21 -30.39 59.22
CA SER A 3 1.35 -30.48 57.76
C SER A 3 0.00 -30.67 57.02
N ARG A 4 -1.13 -30.33 57.66
CA ARG A 4 -2.48 -30.49 57.10
C ARG A 4 -3.04 -29.22 56.43
N LYS A 5 -2.52 -28.02 56.72
CA LYS A 5 -2.99 -26.79 56.02
C LYS A 5 -2.38 -26.60 54.63
N ASN A 6 -1.16 -27.09 54.37
CA ASN A 6 -0.49 -26.85 53.09
C ASN A 6 -0.94 -27.82 51.96
N LYS A 7 -1.41 -29.02 52.32
CA LYS A 7 -1.91 -30.01 51.33
C LYS A 7 -3.23 -29.61 50.68
N ASN A 8 -4.07 -28.80 51.35
CA ASN A 8 -5.34 -28.35 50.76
C ASN A 8 -5.16 -27.21 49.75
N CYS A 9 -4.19 -26.31 49.95
CA CYS A 9 -3.92 -25.24 48.97
C CYS A 9 -3.22 -25.78 47.71
N GLN A 10 -2.36 -26.80 47.85
CA GLN A 10 -1.70 -27.46 46.71
C GLN A 10 -2.66 -28.34 45.89
N LYS A 11 -3.55 -29.13 46.53
CA LYS A 11 -4.58 -29.92 45.81
C LYS A 11 -5.63 -29.06 45.08
N GLN A 12 -5.77 -27.79 45.46
CA GLN A 12 -6.68 -26.85 44.79
C GLN A 12 -5.97 -26.13 43.63
N LYS A 13 -4.66 -25.88 43.74
CA LYS A 13 -3.84 -25.35 42.63
C LYS A 13 -3.58 -26.37 41.52
N GLU A 14 -3.35 -27.64 41.85
CA GLU A 14 -3.11 -28.68 40.81
C GLU A 14 -4.38 -29.06 40.03
N ARG A 15 -5.57 -28.95 40.63
CA ARG A 15 -6.84 -29.22 39.92
C ARG A 15 -7.27 -28.11 38.95
N ASN A 16 -6.74 -26.89 39.10
CA ASN A 16 -7.08 -25.76 38.23
C ASN A 16 -6.10 -25.55 37.06
N TYR A 17 -5.04 -26.35 36.94
CA TYR A 17 -4.06 -26.24 35.85
C TYR A 17 -4.30 -27.22 34.68
N LEU A 18 -5.27 -28.14 34.79
CA LEU A 18 -5.59 -29.14 33.76
C LEU A 18 -6.92 -28.91 33.02
N GLN A 19 -7.47 -27.69 33.08
CA GLN A 19 -8.67 -27.30 32.32
C GLN A 19 -8.40 -26.26 31.22
N GLY A 20 -7.20 -26.27 30.65
CA GLY A 20 -6.99 -25.71 29.32
C GLY A 20 -7.47 -26.71 28.28
N LYS A 21 -8.70 -26.55 27.76
CA LYS A 21 -9.12 -27.29 26.55
C LYS A 21 -8.10 -27.00 25.45
N GLN A 22 -7.21 -27.95 25.16
CA GLN A 22 -6.40 -27.91 23.95
C GLN A 22 -7.37 -27.94 22.76
N CYS A 23 -7.56 -26.79 22.12
CA CYS A 23 -8.29 -26.71 20.87
C CYS A 23 -7.43 -27.36 19.78
N GLY A 24 -7.55 -28.68 19.64
CA GLY A 24 -6.83 -29.43 18.62
C GLY A 24 -7.23 -28.96 17.22
N ARG A 25 -6.31 -29.06 16.26
CA ARG A 25 -6.52 -28.67 14.86
C ARG A 25 -7.82 -29.28 14.26
N ARG A 26 -8.24 -30.46 14.75
CA ARG A 26 -9.50 -31.12 14.38
C ARG A 26 -10.75 -30.45 14.96
N GLU A 27 -10.71 -29.94 16.19
CA GLU A 27 -11.81 -29.17 16.77
C GLU A 27 -11.87 -27.76 16.19
N PHE A 28 -10.73 -27.17 15.85
CA PHE A 28 -10.67 -25.95 15.05
C PHE A 28 -11.27 -26.17 13.65
N LEU A 29 -10.90 -27.24 12.95
CA LEU A 29 -11.45 -27.57 11.62
C LEU A 29 -12.92 -27.95 11.68
N LYS A 30 -13.39 -28.64 12.73
CA LYS A 30 -14.82 -28.88 12.94
C LYS A 30 -15.56 -27.60 13.28
N GLY A 31 -14.96 -26.70 14.05
CA GLY A 31 -15.49 -25.37 14.35
C GLY A 31 -15.59 -24.50 13.09
N ALA A 32 -14.54 -24.50 12.28
CA ALA A 32 -14.47 -23.80 11.00
C ALA A 32 -15.42 -24.41 9.96
N ALA A 33 -15.56 -25.74 9.89
CA ALA A 33 -16.51 -26.41 9.01
C ALA A 33 -17.96 -26.16 9.44
N LYS A 34 -18.25 -26.10 10.74
CA LYS A 34 -19.57 -25.69 11.26
C LYS A 34 -19.85 -24.21 10.98
N ALA A 35 -18.84 -23.34 11.09
CA ALA A 35 -18.94 -21.94 10.71
C ALA A 35 -19.10 -21.76 9.18
N ALA A 36 -18.49 -22.61 8.35
CA ALA A 36 -18.61 -22.58 6.89
C ALA A 36 -19.93 -23.19 6.39
N ALA A 37 -20.47 -24.21 7.08
CA ALA A 37 -21.82 -24.73 6.81
C ALA A 37 -22.91 -23.71 7.16
N LEU A 38 -22.64 -22.82 8.12
CA LEU A 38 -23.42 -21.60 8.35
C LEU A 38 -22.98 -20.42 7.46
N GLY A 39 -21.82 -20.52 6.82
CA GLY A 39 -21.18 -19.50 5.98
C GLY A 39 -21.74 -19.41 4.56
N GLY A 40 -22.47 -20.44 4.09
CA GLY A 40 -23.38 -20.28 2.94
C GLY A 40 -24.60 -19.40 3.25
N ALA A 41 -24.91 -19.21 4.55
CA ALA A 41 -26.03 -18.44 5.05
C ALA A 41 -25.61 -17.33 6.02
N ALA A 42 -24.37 -16.83 5.93
CA ALA A 42 -23.96 -15.56 6.55
C ALA A 42 -24.49 -14.34 5.75
N MET A 43 -25.69 -14.48 5.17
CA MET A 43 -26.57 -13.42 4.68
C MET A 43 -27.79 -13.27 5.63
N LEU A 44 -27.73 -13.80 6.85
CA LEU A 44 -28.79 -13.62 7.85
C LEU A 44 -28.60 -12.33 8.66
N PRO A 45 -29.66 -11.52 8.81
CA PRO A 45 -29.62 -10.21 9.46
C PRO A 45 -29.63 -10.41 10.97
N GLY A 46 -28.52 -10.16 11.64
CA GLY A 46 -28.50 -10.13 13.10
C GLY A 46 -27.16 -10.61 13.63
N CYS A 47 -26.47 -9.73 14.36
CA CYS A 47 -25.22 -10.02 15.05
C CYS A 47 -23.97 -10.16 14.15
N GLY A 48 -23.84 -9.28 13.16
CA GLY A 48 -22.58 -9.03 12.44
C GLY A 48 -22.34 -7.56 12.05
N GLY A 49 -23.32 -6.68 12.24
CA GLY A 49 -23.28 -5.30 11.73
C GLY A 49 -22.28 -4.37 12.42
N SER A 50 -21.69 -4.76 13.56
CA SER A 50 -20.74 -3.90 14.28
C SER A 50 -19.28 -4.12 13.86
N LEU A 51 -18.95 -5.19 13.12
CA LEU A 51 -17.56 -5.47 12.75
C LEU A 51 -17.22 -4.99 11.33
N PHE A 52 -18.23 -4.70 10.50
CA PHE A 52 -18.07 -4.41 9.07
C PHE A 52 -18.88 -3.20 8.57
N GLY A 53 -19.43 -2.39 9.47
CA GLY A 53 -20.21 -1.22 9.10
C GLY A 53 -21.60 -1.57 8.56
N SER A 54 -22.24 -0.60 7.91
CA SER A 54 -23.57 -0.80 7.30
C SER A 54 -23.51 -1.84 6.17
N ARG A 55 -24.65 -2.45 5.82
CA ARG A 55 -24.74 -3.40 4.68
C ARG A 55 -24.26 -2.77 3.36
N GLU A 56 -24.51 -1.47 3.19
CA GLU A 56 -24.03 -0.69 2.04
C GLU A 56 -22.51 -0.55 2.09
N GLU A 57 -21.96 -0.13 3.23
CA GLU A 57 -20.51 0.04 3.43
C GLU A 57 -19.74 -1.26 3.15
N PHE A 58 -20.24 -2.39 3.66
CA PHE A 58 -19.65 -3.70 3.38
C PHE A 58 -19.67 -4.03 1.88
N GLY A 59 -20.78 -3.77 1.18
CA GLY A 59 -20.90 -3.97 -0.26
C GLY A 59 -19.89 -3.15 -1.06
N LEU A 60 -19.73 -1.87 -0.71
CA LEU A 60 -18.78 -0.97 -1.39
C LEU A 60 -17.32 -1.37 -1.11
N ARG A 61 -16.99 -1.77 0.12
CA ARG A 61 -15.66 -2.28 0.48
C ARG A 61 -15.32 -3.60 -0.20
N TRP A 62 -16.31 -4.49 -0.32
CA TRP A 62 -16.16 -5.75 -1.04
C TRP A 62 -15.87 -5.53 -2.52
N GLN A 63 -16.59 -4.60 -3.16
CA GLN A 63 -16.33 -4.21 -4.54
C GLN A 63 -14.93 -3.61 -4.74
N GLU A 64 -14.43 -2.80 -3.80
CA GLU A 64 -13.05 -2.28 -3.87
C GLU A 64 -12.02 -3.41 -3.75
N PHE A 65 -12.23 -4.36 -2.84
CA PHE A 65 -11.30 -5.46 -2.61
C PHE A 65 -11.13 -6.37 -3.84
N PHE A 66 -12.20 -6.60 -4.61
CA PHE A 66 -12.19 -7.45 -5.81
C PHE A 66 -12.01 -6.68 -7.13
N LYS A 67 -11.65 -5.39 -7.07
CA LYS A 67 -11.40 -4.59 -8.26
C LYS A 67 -10.30 -5.22 -9.13
N LYS A 68 -10.57 -5.35 -10.44
CA LYS A 68 -9.59 -5.83 -11.43
C LYS A 68 -8.66 -4.68 -11.82
N ASN A 69 -7.47 -4.63 -11.24
CA ASN A 69 -6.51 -3.53 -11.38
C ASN A 69 -5.69 -3.52 -12.68
N TYR A 70 -6.09 -4.27 -13.72
CA TYR A 70 -5.22 -4.54 -14.86
C TYR A 70 -5.88 -4.35 -16.24
N ARG A 71 -6.93 -3.52 -16.33
CA ARG A 71 -7.49 -3.10 -17.63
C ARG A 71 -7.84 -1.62 -17.64
N LEU A 72 -7.77 -1.02 -18.82
CA LEU A 72 -8.29 0.32 -19.07
C LEU A 72 -9.81 0.33 -18.78
N MET A 73 -10.24 1.25 -17.92
CA MET A 73 -11.63 1.41 -17.54
C MET A 73 -12.41 2.20 -18.61
N SER A 74 -13.64 1.78 -18.90
CA SER A 74 -14.60 2.58 -19.66
C SER A 74 -14.96 3.86 -18.88
N GLN A 75 -15.58 4.83 -19.54
CA GLN A 75 -16.03 6.05 -18.85
C GLN A 75 -17.07 5.73 -17.77
N GLU A 76 -17.99 4.81 -18.05
CA GLU A 76 -18.98 4.32 -17.07
C GLU A 76 -18.31 3.69 -15.84
N GLU A 77 -17.31 2.81 -16.04
CA GLU A 77 -16.58 2.19 -14.93
C GLU A 77 -15.83 3.24 -14.08
N LYS A 78 -15.30 4.30 -14.71
CA LYS A 78 -14.64 5.40 -14.00
C LYS A 78 -15.63 6.17 -13.13
N ASP A 79 -16.79 6.50 -13.69
CA ASP A 79 -17.81 7.29 -12.99
C ASP A 79 -18.41 6.51 -11.82
N GLU A 80 -18.68 5.21 -11.99
CA GLU A 80 -19.08 4.31 -10.90
C GLU A 80 -18.01 4.24 -9.79
N THR A 81 -16.73 4.20 -10.18
CA THR A 81 -15.62 4.18 -9.23
C THR A 81 -15.52 5.49 -8.46
N VAL A 82 -15.66 6.63 -9.13
CA VAL A 82 -15.69 7.95 -8.49
C VAL A 82 -16.81 8.01 -7.45
N GLN A 83 -18.04 7.67 -7.84
CA GLN A 83 -19.18 7.68 -6.91
C GLN A 83 -18.96 6.77 -5.71
N ARG A 84 -18.40 5.58 -5.94
CA ARG A 84 -18.12 4.61 -4.88
C ARG A 84 -17.06 5.12 -3.89
N LEU A 85 -16.02 5.78 -4.39
CA LEU A 85 -14.96 6.37 -3.56
C LEU A 85 -15.46 7.58 -2.76
N GLU A 86 -16.26 8.45 -3.36
CA GLU A 86 -16.87 9.60 -2.66
C GLU A 86 -17.78 9.14 -1.51
N ARG A 87 -18.62 8.12 -1.74
CA ARG A 87 -19.46 7.52 -0.70
C ARG A 87 -18.63 6.91 0.42
N LEU A 88 -17.57 6.17 0.09
CA LEU A 88 -16.67 5.59 1.10
C LEU A 88 -15.96 6.68 1.91
N ALA A 89 -15.51 7.77 1.27
CA ALA A 89 -14.89 8.89 1.97
C ALA A 89 -15.86 9.55 2.95
N LYS A 90 -17.12 9.74 2.54
CA LYS A 90 -18.17 10.27 3.41
C LYS A 90 -18.43 9.38 4.61
N MET A 91 -18.50 8.06 4.42
CA MET A 91 -18.69 7.10 5.52
C MET A 91 -17.48 7.04 6.47
N ASN A 92 -16.27 7.04 5.93
CA ASN A 92 -15.05 6.84 6.72
C ASN A 92 -14.59 8.10 7.46
N THR A 93 -14.79 9.28 6.86
CA THR A 93 -14.20 10.54 7.36
C THR A 93 -15.25 11.61 7.67
N GLY A 94 -16.51 11.41 7.25
CA GLY A 94 -17.57 12.42 7.35
C GLY A 94 -17.46 13.55 6.31
N ALA A 95 -16.38 13.60 5.52
CA ALA A 95 -16.13 14.65 4.54
C ALA A 95 -16.92 14.42 3.24
N ASP A 96 -17.57 15.47 2.74
CA ASP A 96 -18.13 15.50 1.38
C ASP A 96 -17.02 15.90 0.41
N ILE A 97 -16.41 14.91 -0.21
CA ILE A 97 -15.37 15.14 -1.22
C ILE A 97 -15.99 15.18 -2.62
N GLN A 98 -15.33 15.88 -3.54
CA GLN A 98 -15.66 15.91 -4.96
C GLN A 98 -14.45 15.39 -5.73
N MET A 99 -14.66 14.35 -6.53
CA MET A 99 -13.65 13.69 -7.34
C MET A 99 -14.02 13.75 -8.83
N SER A 100 -13.03 13.88 -9.70
CA SER A 100 -13.24 13.94 -11.16
C SER A 100 -12.50 12.82 -11.87
N SER A 101 -13.13 12.27 -12.91
CA SER A 101 -12.54 11.31 -13.87
C SER A 101 -12.01 11.99 -15.15
N LYS A 102 -11.78 13.32 -15.11
CA LYS A 102 -11.38 14.12 -16.27
C LYS A 102 -10.17 13.50 -16.98
N GLY A 103 -10.32 13.34 -18.29
CA GLY A 103 -9.28 12.78 -19.14
C GLY A 103 -8.08 13.72 -19.32
N PRO A 104 -7.04 13.24 -20.03
CA PRO A 104 -5.95 14.10 -20.49
C PRO A 104 -6.51 15.25 -21.35
N ILE A 105 -5.80 16.38 -21.35
CA ILE A 105 -6.19 17.54 -22.15
C ILE A 105 -5.72 17.28 -23.59
N ASP A 106 -6.65 17.33 -24.54
CA ASP A 106 -6.35 17.07 -25.95
C ASP A 106 -5.32 18.07 -26.48
N GLY A 107 -4.31 17.54 -27.20
CA GLY A 107 -3.24 18.35 -27.80
C GLY A 107 -2.21 18.90 -26.80
N VAL A 108 -2.25 18.51 -25.53
CA VAL A 108 -1.30 18.97 -24.51
C VAL A 108 -0.23 17.92 -24.24
N LEU A 109 1.03 18.36 -24.27
CA LEU A 109 2.19 17.57 -23.83
C LEU A 109 2.73 18.14 -22.52
N PHE A 110 2.96 17.26 -21.54
CA PHE A 110 3.63 17.62 -20.30
C PHE A 110 5.12 17.31 -20.42
N GLY A 111 5.95 18.29 -20.03
CA GLY A 111 7.39 18.15 -19.96
C GLY A 111 7.89 18.59 -18.59
N TYR A 112 8.99 17.99 -18.15
CA TYR A 112 9.68 18.38 -16.93
C TYR A 112 11.17 18.52 -17.24
N ALA A 113 11.78 19.58 -16.74
CA ALA A 113 13.21 19.84 -16.86
C ALA A 113 13.77 20.15 -15.47
N PHE A 114 14.89 19.51 -15.15
CA PHE A 114 15.59 19.72 -13.89
C PHE A 114 16.85 20.55 -14.14
N ASN A 115 16.95 21.71 -13.50
CA ASN A 115 18.16 22.53 -13.61
C ASN A 115 19.18 22.11 -12.56
N VAL A 116 20.13 21.27 -12.96
CA VAL A 116 21.19 20.75 -12.09
C VAL A 116 22.11 21.85 -11.52
N THR A 117 22.23 23.01 -12.19
CA THR A 117 23.09 24.12 -11.71
C THR A 117 22.57 24.80 -10.44
N ARG A 118 21.32 24.52 -10.05
CA ARG A 118 20.69 25.03 -8.82
C ARG A 118 20.51 23.94 -7.76
N CYS A 119 21.01 22.74 -8.01
CA CYS A 119 20.92 21.64 -7.06
C CYS A 119 21.98 21.83 -5.97
N GLU A 120 21.54 21.96 -4.71
CA GLU A 120 22.40 22.09 -3.52
C GLU A 120 22.48 20.79 -2.70
N GLY A 121 21.84 19.70 -3.17
CA GLY A 121 22.02 18.37 -2.59
C GLY A 121 21.17 18.09 -1.36
N PHE A 122 20.18 18.94 -1.04
CA PHE A 122 19.30 18.76 0.12
C PHE A 122 18.40 17.51 0.06
N MET A 123 18.27 16.87 -1.11
CA MET A 123 17.43 15.69 -1.32
C MET A 123 15.93 15.88 -0.98
N GLU A 124 15.46 17.12 -0.83
CA GLU A 124 14.06 17.42 -0.54
C GLU A 124 13.14 16.97 -1.68
N CYS A 125 13.60 17.03 -2.93
CA CYS A 125 12.88 16.52 -4.09
C CYS A 125 12.61 15.00 -3.97
N VAL A 126 13.58 14.23 -3.48
CA VAL A 126 13.45 12.78 -3.23
C VAL A 126 12.52 12.53 -2.05
N ALA A 127 12.69 13.26 -0.94
CA ALA A 127 11.86 13.12 0.25
C ALA A 127 10.38 13.47 -0.03
N ALA A 128 10.14 14.53 -0.80
CA ALA A 128 8.81 14.93 -1.25
C ALA A 128 8.18 13.85 -2.13
N CYS A 129 8.93 13.29 -3.09
CA CYS A 129 8.45 12.22 -3.96
C CYS A 129 8.04 10.96 -3.17
N VAL A 130 8.87 10.55 -2.20
CA VAL A 130 8.57 9.41 -1.30
C VAL A 130 7.30 9.66 -0.49
N LYS A 131 7.14 10.88 0.04
CA LYS A 131 5.96 11.27 0.83
C LYS A 131 4.69 11.29 -0.01
N GLU A 132 4.73 11.98 -1.15
CA GLU A 132 3.55 12.20 -2.00
C GLU A 132 3.04 10.89 -2.63
N ASN A 133 3.96 10.02 -3.08
CA ASN A 133 3.60 8.76 -3.72
C ASN A 133 3.40 7.61 -2.73
N ASN A 134 3.41 7.89 -1.41
CA ASN A 134 3.27 6.88 -0.36
C ASN A 134 4.22 5.68 -0.52
N LEU A 135 5.48 5.95 -0.90
CA LEU A 135 6.46 4.88 -1.13
C LEU A 135 6.84 4.22 0.18
N ASP A 136 7.17 2.92 0.10
CA ASP A 136 7.57 2.16 1.28
C ASP A 136 8.93 2.63 1.80
N ARG A 137 8.91 3.12 3.03
CA ARG A 137 10.08 3.65 3.73
C ARG A 137 10.95 2.55 4.31
N LYS A 138 10.40 1.35 4.56
CA LYS A 138 11.18 0.22 5.11
C LYS A 138 12.12 -0.37 4.08
N SER A 139 11.69 -0.44 2.82
CA SER A 139 12.51 -0.90 1.70
C SER A 139 13.42 0.19 1.12
N ASN A 140 13.34 1.44 1.60
CA ASN A 140 14.03 2.59 1.02
C ASN A 140 13.75 2.76 -0.48
N THR A 141 12.52 2.48 -0.91
CA THR A 141 12.12 2.64 -2.32
C THR A 141 12.08 4.11 -2.69
N GLN A 142 12.77 4.48 -3.78
CA GLN A 142 12.82 5.84 -4.32
C GLN A 142 12.58 5.78 -5.83
N TYR A 143 11.74 6.66 -6.35
CA TYR A 143 11.51 6.81 -7.81
C TYR A 143 12.49 7.78 -8.48
N ILE A 144 13.15 8.61 -7.68
CA ILE A 144 14.14 9.59 -8.13
C ILE A 144 15.45 9.22 -7.43
N ARG A 145 16.52 9.16 -8.20
CA ARG A 145 17.88 8.97 -7.68
C ARG A 145 18.80 10.00 -8.30
N ILE A 146 19.69 10.58 -7.50
CA ILE A 146 20.69 11.54 -7.98
C ILE A 146 22.05 10.91 -7.73
N PHE A 147 22.82 10.77 -8.79
CA PHE A 147 24.17 10.21 -8.73
C PHE A 147 25.17 11.36 -8.78
N GLU A 148 26.11 11.34 -7.84
CA GLU A 148 27.36 12.08 -7.94
C GLU A 148 28.32 11.32 -8.85
N MET A 149 28.92 12.04 -9.80
CA MET A 149 29.70 11.47 -10.90
C MET A 149 30.99 12.27 -11.10
N GLU A 150 32.10 11.59 -11.38
CA GLU A 150 33.31 12.25 -11.88
C GLU A 150 33.15 12.63 -13.36
N HIS A 151 33.79 13.72 -13.79
CA HIS A 151 33.71 14.16 -15.19
C HIS A 151 34.25 13.10 -16.16
N GLY A 152 33.52 12.88 -17.27
CA GLY A 152 33.88 11.89 -18.29
C GLY A 152 33.18 10.54 -18.14
N GLU A 153 32.61 10.26 -16.97
CA GLU A 153 31.80 9.06 -16.69
C GLU A 153 30.31 9.38 -16.74
N MET A 154 29.52 8.63 -17.52
CA MET A 154 28.08 8.90 -17.70
C MET A 154 27.18 7.73 -17.30
N SER A 155 27.74 6.59 -16.89
CA SER A 155 26.93 5.43 -16.49
C SER A 155 26.50 5.57 -15.02
N PRO A 156 25.21 5.37 -14.69
CA PRO A 156 24.79 5.27 -13.29
C PRO A 156 25.49 4.17 -12.49
N ASP A 157 26.10 3.18 -13.14
CA ASP A 157 26.80 2.07 -12.50
C ASP A 157 28.05 2.51 -11.71
N VAL A 158 28.68 3.61 -12.13
CA VAL A 158 29.90 4.14 -11.49
C VAL A 158 29.63 5.34 -10.59
N GLY A 159 28.40 5.85 -10.58
CA GLY A 159 27.99 6.98 -9.75
C GLY A 159 27.68 6.62 -8.31
N ASP A 160 27.95 7.54 -7.38
CA ASP A 160 27.51 7.40 -6.00
C ASP A 160 26.12 8.05 -5.80
N GLY A 161 25.15 7.22 -5.42
CA GLY A 161 23.82 7.68 -5.03
C GLY A 161 23.62 7.83 -3.52
N LYS A 162 24.69 7.82 -2.71
CA LYS A 162 24.68 7.82 -1.24
C LYS A 162 25.68 8.84 -0.68
N TYR A 163 25.63 10.07 -1.15
CA TYR A 163 26.41 11.17 -0.60
C TYR A 163 25.60 12.00 0.42
N PHE A 164 26.30 12.63 1.37
CA PHE A 164 25.71 13.42 2.46
C PHE A 164 26.56 14.67 2.75
N HIS A 165 26.68 15.54 1.76
CA HIS A 165 27.32 16.85 1.86
C HIS A 165 26.66 17.83 0.88
N GLU A 166 27.02 19.10 1.00
CA GLU A 166 26.60 20.14 0.06
C GLU A 166 27.23 19.91 -1.31
N VAL A 167 26.50 20.24 -2.37
CA VAL A 167 26.93 20.07 -3.76
C VAL A 167 26.75 21.39 -4.52
N PRO A 168 27.52 21.67 -5.58
CA PRO A 168 28.49 20.79 -6.22
C PRO A 168 29.85 20.69 -5.50
N VAL A 169 30.45 19.50 -5.55
CA VAL A 169 31.87 19.28 -5.21
C VAL A 169 32.74 19.51 -6.44
N GLU A 170 33.97 19.99 -6.24
CA GLU A 170 34.96 20.18 -7.31
C GLU A 170 35.20 18.86 -8.07
N ASP A 171 35.38 18.96 -9.39
CA ASP A 171 35.55 17.82 -10.32
C ASP A 171 34.41 16.79 -10.38
N HIS A 172 33.25 17.12 -9.81
CA HIS A 172 32.06 16.27 -9.89
C HIS A 172 30.90 16.95 -10.63
N PHE A 173 30.02 16.13 -11.20
CA PHE A 173 28.72 16.54 -11.72
C PHE A 173 27.61 15.62 -11.19
N TYR A 174 26.36 16.06 -11.31
CA TYR A 174 25.21 15.38 -10.71
C TYR A 174 24.20 14.99 -11.76
N MET A 175 23.85 13.70 -11.79
CA MET A 175 22.90 13.12 -12.73
C MET A 175 21.66 12.60 -12.00
N GLY A 176 20.54 13.30 -12.19
CA GLY A 176 19.23 12.84 -11.75
C GLY A 176 18.65 11.81 -12.71
N VAL A 177 18.27 10.65 -12.19
CA VAL A 177 17.61 9.56 -12.92
C VAL A 177 16.25 9.28 -12.30
N GLN A 178 15.23 9.31 -13.14
CA GLN A 178 13.83 9.00 -12.81
C GLN A 178 13.14 8.39 -14.04
N CYS A 179 11.84 8.09 -13.94
CA CYS A 179 11.05 7.81 -15.14
C CYS A 179 10.97 9.07 -16.01
N PHE A 180 11.52 9.02 -17.23
CA PHE A 180 11.50 10.14 -18.17
C PHE A 180 10.24 10.19 -19.06
N HIS A 181 9.31 9.25 -18.88
CA HIS A 181 8.06 9.18 -19.67
C HIS A 181 8.32 9.24 -21.18
N CYS A 182 9.25 8.41 -21.67
CA CYS A 182 9.70 8.42 -23.05
C CYS A 182 8.54 8.27 -24.04
N GLN A 183 8.50 9.09 -25.10
CA GLN A 183 7.49 8.99 -26.16
C GLN A 183 7.48 7.61 -26.85
N ASN A 184 8.66 7.02 -27.03
CA ASN A 184 8.82 5.67 -27.58
C ASN A 184 9.33 4.70 -26.49
N ALA A 185 8.55 4.54 -25.41
CA ALA A 185 8.99 3.77 -24.26
C ALA A 185 9.04 2.25 -24.54
N PRO A 186 10.18 1.59 -24.33
CA PRO A 186 10.29 0.14 -24.48
C PRO A 186 9.51 -0.61 -23.39
N CYS A 187 9.35 -0.03 -22.21
CA CYS A 187 8.62 -0.64 -21.08
C CYS A 187 7.13 -0.85 -21.35
N ILE A 188 6.51 -0.04 -22.22
CA ILE A 188 5.12 -0.22 -22.65
C ILE A 188 5.00 -1.46 -23.55
N LYS A 189 5.90 -1.57 -24.54
CA LYS A 189 5.92 -2.69 -25.51
C LYS A 189 6.19 -4.03 -24.84
N ALA A 190 6.98 -4.03 -23.78
CA ALA A 190 7.38 -5.25 -23.07
C ALA A 190 6.33 -5.78 -22.08
N CYS A 191 5.28 -5.01 -21.75
CA CYS A 191 4.32 -5.42 -20.72
C CYS A 191 3.29 -6.43 -21.25
N PRO A 192 3.33 -7.72 -20.87
CA PRO A 192 2.46 -8.75 -21.44
C PRO A 192 0.98 -8.56 -21.07
N THR A 193 0.72 -7.98 -19.90
CA THR A 193 -0.64 -7.75 -19.40
C THR A 193 -1.19 -6.37 -19.77
N LYS A 194 -0.40 -5.53 -20.45
CA LYS A 194 -0.78 -4.16 -20.83
C LYS A 194 -1.17 -3.29 -19.63
N ALA A 195 -0.47 -3.48 -18.51
CA ALA A 195 -0.60 -2.61 -17.34
C ALA A 195 0.04 -1.23 -17.55
N THR A 196 0.90 -1.10 -18.56
CA THR A 196 1.48 0.16 -19.04
C THR A 196 1.01 0.41 -20.48
N TRP A 197 0.79 1.67 -20.87
CA TRP A 197 0.23 2.08 -22.16
C TRP A 197 0.80 3.41 -22.65
#